data_AF-A0A7J4EHR7-F1
#
_entry.id   AF-A0A7J4EHR7-F1
#
_cell.length_a   1.000
_cell.length_b   1.000
_cell.length_c   1.000
_cell.angle_alpha   90.00
_cell.angle_beta   90.00
_cell.angle_gamma   90.00
#
_symmetry.space_group_name_H-M   'P 1'
#
loop_
_entity.id
_entity.type
_entity.pdbx_description
1 polymer ?
#
loop_
_entity_poly.entity_id
_entity_poly.type
_entity_poly.pdbx_seq_one_letter_code
_entity_poly.pdbx_strand_id
1 'polypeptide(L)'
;MVEIDPWSSTTYKNYARLRDEFGIQEFTRDLWNDLPNPHKLLRRNVVFGHRDFRRIKRAIEKKQPWALLTGLMPSGRMHLGHKMVIEEVIYYQSIGAEIFIAVADIEAFATRGYTLKEAEKLAKEEYIANYISLGLKPDSCQIYFQSKREEVKDLACLLGKKVNWSQMVATYGFSSSTNMIHIFSPLIQTGDILHVQLEKYGGVRPTLVPVGVDQDPHLRLCRDIVQAHRLFNVILTRERRIGIMGLSITCHSFLSTSYFTFTKCLCPSSSF
;
A
#
# COMPACT_ATOMS: atom_id res chain seq x y z
N MET A 1 22.99 5.32 -9.46
CA MET A 1 21.67 4.77 -9.13
C MET A 1 21.16 5.58 -7.96
N VAL A 2 19.94 6.11 -7.99
CA VAL A 2 19.39 6.81 -6.83
C VAL A 2 19.03 5.75 -5.79
N GLU A 3 19.68 5.77 -4.63
CA GLU A 3 19.40 4.85 -3.54
C GLU A 3 18.11 5.34 -2.84
N ILE A 4 17.05 4.54 -2.92
CA ILE A 4 15.77 4.83 -2.26
C ILE A 4 15.63 3.88 -1.09
N ASP A 5 15.80 4.42 0.11
CA ASP A 5 15.59 3.72 1.37
C ASP A 5 14.24 4.16 1.96
N PRO A 6 13.28 3.23 2.17
CA PRO A 6 11.98 3.48 2.80
C PRO A 6 12.06 4.10 4.19
N TRP A 7 13.20 3.96 4.88
CA TRP A 7 13.43 4.50 6.22
C TRP A 7 14.27 5.80 6.21
N SER A 8 14.69 6.27 5.04
CA SER A 8 15.47 7.51 4.87
C SER A 8 14.62 8.76 4.60
N SER A 9 15.13 9.94 4.94
CA SER A 9 14.42 11.23 4.85
C SER A 9 14.62 12.02 3.54
N THR A 10 14.95 11.34 2.45
CA THR A 10 15.45 11.97 1.22
C THR A 10 14.36 12.74 0.45
N THR A 11 14.59 14.03 0.18
CA THR A 11 13.70 14.86 -0.66
C THR A 11 14.09 14.76 -2.15
N TYR A 12 13.19 14.22 -2.98
CA TYR A 12 13.47 14.00 -4.40
C TYR A 12 13.08 15.21 -5.26
N LYS A 13 14.07 15.77 -5.98
CA LYS A 13 13.85 16.94 -6.86
C LYS A 13 13.42 16.57 -8.29
N ASN A 14 13.70 15.35 -8.75
CA ASN A 14 13.43 14.93 -10.14
C ASN A 14 12.52 13.69 -10.22
N TYR A 15 11.21 13.93 -10.10
CA TYR A 15 10.19 12.87 -10.23
C TYR A 15 10.10 12.27 -11.64
N ALA A 16 10.57 12.96 -12.69
CA ALA A 16 10.59 12.40 -14.04
C ALA A 16 11.57 11.21 -14.12
N ARG A 17 12.79 11.40 -13.60
CA ARG A 17 13.79 10.34 -13.53
C ARG A 17 13.34 9.15 -12.68
N LEU A 18 12.67 9.43 -11.56
CA LEU A 18 12.08 8.38 -10.72
C LEU A 18 11.00 7.58 -11.45
N ARG A 19 10.23 8.20 -12.35
CA ARG A 19 9.24 7.45 -13.13
C ARG A 19 9.92 6.45 -14.07
N ASP A 20 10.97 6.89 -14.76
CA ASP A 20 11.69 6.05 -15.72
C ASP A 20 12.44 4.90 -15.02
N GLU A 21 13.15 5.19 -13.92
CA GLU A 21 13.88 4.18 -13.16
C GLU A 21 12.96 3.16 -12.48
N PHE A 22 11.72 3.56 -12.14
CA PHE A 22 10.79 2.73 -11.37
C PHE A 22 9.59 2.22 -12.19
N GLY A 23 9.56 2.45 -13.51
CA GLY A 23 8.46 2.02 -14.39
C GLY A 23 7.09 2.57 -13.95
N ILE A 24 7.07 3.79 -13.41
CA ILE A 24 5.86 4.46 -12.94
C ILE A 24 5.28 5.28 -14.09
N GLN A 25 4.01 5.05 -14.42
CA GLN A 25 3.32 5.83 -15.45
C GLN A 25 2.95 7.21 -14.91
N GLU A 26 2.91 8.21 -15.78
CA GLU A 26 2.47 9.55 -15.39
C GLU A 26 1.00 9.56 -14.99
N PHE A 27 0.68 10.22 -13.88
CA PHE A 27 -0.71 10.43 -13.46
C PHE A 27 -1.30 11.66 -14.17
N THR A 28 -1.59 11.49 -15.45
CA THR A 28 -2.08 12.54 -16.34
C THR A 28 -3.51 12.98 -16.02
N ARG A 29 -3.88 14.18 -16.48
CA ARG A 29 -5.18 14.81 -16.19
C ARG A 29 -6.38 13.98 -16.64
N ASP A 30 -6.30 13.26 -17.76
CA ASP A 30 -7.34 12.39 -18.30
C ASP A 30 -7.68 11.19 -17.40
N LEU A 31 -6.81 10.84 -16.44
CA LEU A 31 -7.07 9.76 -15.50
C LEU A 31 -7.99 10.19 -14.35
N TRP A 32 -7.97 11.46 -13.96
CA TRP A 32 -8.63 11.93 -12.74
C TRP A 32 -9.66 13.06 -12.95
N ASN A 33 -9.64 13.78 -14.08
CA ASN A 33 -10.53 14.92 -14.32
C ASN A 33 -12.03 14.55 -14.29
N ASP A 34 -12.37 13.35 -14.73
CA ASP A 34 -13.75 12.86 -14.84
C ASP A 34 -14.19 12.09 -13.58
N LEU A 35 -13.32 11.96 -12.57
CA LEU A 35 -13.71 11.37 -11.29
C LEU A 35 -14.71 12.29 -10.57
N PRO A 36 -15.61 11.75 -9.74
CA PRO A 36 -16.52 12.59 -8.97
C PRO A 36 -15.73 13.52 -8.04
N ASN A 37 -15.98 14.83 -8.14
CA ASN A 37 -15.38 15.89 -7.31
C ASN A 37 -13.86 15.73 -7.02
N PRO A 38 -12.97 15.80 -8.03
CA PRO A 38 -11.56 15.45 -7.87
C PRO A 38 -10.86 16.26 -6.77
N HIS A 39 -10.24 15.55 -5.83
CA HIS A 39 -9.57 16.17 -4.69
C HIS A 39 -8.46 17.14 -5.13
N LYS A 40 -8.20 18.16 -4.31
CA LYS A 40 -7.18 19.19 -4.59
C LYS A 40 -5.78 18.61 -4.81
N LEU A 41 -5.46 17.47 -4.18
CA LEU A 41 -4.16 16.80 -4.34
C LEU A 41 -3.95 16.26 -5.76
N LEU A 42 -5.02 15.77 -6.40
CA LEU A 42 -5.00 15.36 -7.81
C LEU A 42 -4.84 16.58 -8.71
N ARG A 43 -5.67 17.62 -8.48
CA ARG A 43 -5.65 18.86 -9.26
C ARG A 43 -4.33 19.64 -9.19
N ARG A 44 -3.58 19.49 -8.11
CA ARG A 44 -2.28 20.15 -7.89
C ARG A 44 -1.08 19.28 -8.28
N ASN A 45 -1.30 18.14 -8.96
CA ASN A 45 -0.25 17.20 -9.36
C ASN A 45 0.63 16.74 -8.18
N VAL A 46 0.01 16.57 -7.00
CA VAL A 46 0.69 15.99 -5.82
C VAL A 46 0.81 14.48 -6.01
N VAL A 47 -0.23 13.83 -6.52
CA VAL A 47 -0.14 12.48 -7.09
C VAL A 47 0.48 12.62 -8.47
N PHE A 48 1.71 12.12 -8.64
CA PHE A 48 2.50 12.37 -9.85
C PHE A 48 2.64 11.14 -10.75
N GLY A 49 2.36 9.96 -10.22
CA GLY A 49 2.51 8.72 -10.95
C GLY A 49 1.57 7.62 -10.49
N HIS A 50 1.46 6.58 -11.29
CA HIS A 50 0.66 5.41 -10.97
C HIS A 50 1.18 4.12 -11.62
N ARG A 51 0.64 2.98 -11.17
CA ARG A 51 0.70 1.69 -11.84
C ARG A 51 -0.72 1.17 -12.06
N ASP A 52 -1.17 1.26 -13.32
CA ASP A 52 -2.45 0.74 -13.81
C ASP A 52 -3.73 1.24 -13.08
N PHE A 53 -3.73 2.52 -12.64
CA PHE A 53 -4.89 3.20 -12.05
C PHE A 53 -6.14 3.17 -12.95
N ARG A 54 -5.98 2.98 -14.26
CA ARG A 54 -7.08 2.86 -15.22
C ARG A 54 -8.10 1.79 -14.82
N ARG A 55 -7.67 0.73 -14.13
CA ARG A 55 -8.58 -0.31 -13.64
C ARG A 55 -9.39 0.13 -12.42
N ILE A 56 -8.83 0.97 -11.55
CA ILE A 56 -9.60 1.66 -10.49
C ILE A 56 -10.60 2.63 -11.12
N LYS A 57 -10.16 3.46 -12.08
CA LYS A 57 -11.06 4.37 -12.82
C LYS A 57 -12.24 3.59 -13.42
N ARG A 58 -11.96 2.47 -14.09
CA ARG A 58 -12.99 1.59 -14.68
C ARG A 58 -13.95 1.02 -13.64
N ALA A 59 -13.46 0.63 -12.45
CA ALA A 59 -14.30 0.12 -11.38
C ALA A 59 -15.25 1.20 -10.86
N ILE A 60 -14.76 2.44 -10.69
CA ILE A 60 -15.56 3.61 -10.31
C ILE A 60 -16.64 3.89 -11.38
N GLU A 61 -16.26 3.98 -12.65
CA GLU A 61 -17.18 4.24 -13.77
C GLU A 61 -18.28 3.17 -13.88
N LYS A 62 -17.92 1.91 -13.69
CA LYS A 62 -18.85 0.77 -13.78
C LYS A 62 -19.58 0.47 -12.47
N LYS A 63 -19.35 1.25 -11.41
CA LYS A 63 -19.89 1.00 -10.06
C LYS A 63 -19.62 -0.43 -9.57
N GLN A 64 -18.43 -0.95 -9.89
CA GLN A 64 -17.98 -2.26 -9.42
C GLN A 64 -17.33 -2.12 -8.04
N PRO A 65 -17.39 -3.15 -7.18
CA PRO A 65 -16.66 -3.15 -5.92
C PRO A 65 -15.16 -2.95 -6.13
N TRP A 66 -14.56 -2.08 -5.31
CA TRP A 66 -13.13 -1.84 -5.27
C TRP A 66 -12.73 -1.40 -3.86
N ALA A 67 -11.47 -1.60 -3.52
CA ALA A 67 -10.92 -1.30 -2.20
C ALA A 67 -9.81 -0.26 -2.28
N LEU A 68 -9.50 0.34 -1.14
CA LEU A 68 -8.28 1.09 -0.91
C LEU A 68 -7.60 0.53 0.33
N LEU A 69 -6.32 0.23 0.22
CA LEU A 69 -5.48 -0.15 1.36
C LEU A 69 -4.38 0.89 1.55
N THR A 70 -4.24 1.40 2.77
CA THR A 70 -3.11 2.22 3.18
C THR A 70 -2.53 1.72 4.49
N GLY A 71 -1.29 2.09 4.78
CA GLY A 71 -0.64 1.86 6.08
C GLY A 71 -0.46 3.15 6.88
N LEU A 72 -0.34 3.02 8.20
CA LEU A 72 0.25 4.01 9.09
C LEU A 72 1.24 3.30 10.02
N MET A 73 2.43 3.87 10.19
CA MET A 73 3.40 3.41 11.18
C MET A 73 3.36 4.36 12.38
N PRO A 74 3.05 3.88 13.60
CA PRO A 74 3.13 4.71 14.79
C PRO A 74 4.59 5.14 15.06
N SER A 75 4.92 6.41 14.81
CA SER A 75 6.30 6.92 14.90
C SER A 75 6.45 8.27 15.60
N GLY A 76 5.41 8.71 16.33
CA GLY A 76 5.34 9.99 17.00
C GLY A 76 4.11 10.79 16.57
N ARG A 77 4.22 12.12 16.56
CA ARG A 77 3.11 13.00 16.18
C ARG A 77 2.78 12.95 14.69
N MET A 78 1.51 13.11 14.37
CA MET A 78 1.05 13.18 12.99
C MET A 78 1.52 14.51 12.34
N HIS A 79 2.09 14.44 11.14
CA HIS A 79 2.53 15.62 10.38
C HIS A 79 1.83 15.71 9.01
N LEU A 80 2.17 16.75 8.23
CA LEU A 80 1.52 17.03 6.95
C LEU A 80 1.66 15.91 5.90
N GLY A 81 2.77 15.16 5.92
CA GLY A 81 2.92 13.92 5.13
C GLY A 81 1.77 12.92 5.36
N HIS A 82 1.55 12.52 6.62
CA HIS A 82 0.43 11.66 7.00
C HIS A 82 -0.92 12.25 6.61
N LYS A 83 -1.08 13.58 6.76
CA LYS A 83 -2.31 14.29 6.39
C LYS A 83 -2.64 14.16 4.90
N MET A 84 -1.65 14.19 4.00
CA MET A 84 -1.91 14.08 2.56
C MET A 84 -2.46 12.70 2.20
N VAL A 85 -1.85 11.63 2.73
CA VAL A 85 -2.29 10.25 2.48
C VAL A 85 -3.71 10.04 2.98
N ILE A 86 -4.05 10.50 4.20
CA ILE A 86 -5.41 10.35 4.72
C ILE A 86 -6.44 11.22 3.96
N GLU A 87 -6.06 12.40 3.45
CA GLU A 87 -6.95 13.19 2.59
C GLU A 87 -7.29 12.44 1.28
N GLU A 88 -6.35 11.66 0.72
CA GLU A 88 -6.64 10.77 -0.42
C GLU A 88 -7.59 9.65 -0.02
N VAL A 89 -7.36 9.00 1.13
CA VAL A 89 -8.22 7.94 1.67
C VAL A 89 -9.65 8.44 1.84
N ILE A 90 -9.84 9.61 2.47
CA ILE A 90 -11.16 10.22 2.70
C ILE A 90 -11.84 10.55 1.37
N TYR A 91 -11.08 11.07 0.39
CA TYR A 91 -11.61 11.32 -0.94
C TYR A 91 -12.12 10.03 -1.60
N TYR A 92 -11.28 8.99 -1.65
CA TYR A 92 -11.64 7.72 -2.26
C TYR A 92 -12.78 7.01 -1.50
N GLN A 93 -12.84 7.14 -0.17
CA GLN A 93 -13.97 6.69 0.66
C GLN A 93 -15.27 7.37 0.21
N SER A 94 -15.23 8.68 -0.07
CA SER A 94 -16.42 9.45 -0.50
C SER A 94 -16.97 9.04 -1.86
N ILE A 95 -16.14 8.42 -2.72
CA ILE A 95 -16.52 7.95 -4.05
C ILE A 95 -16.66 6.41 -4.14
N GLY A 96 -16.78 5.74 -2.99
CA GLY A 96 -17.24 4.35 -2.90
C GLY A 96 -16.15 3.30 -2.69
N ALA A 97 -14.93 3.69 -2.32
CA ALA A 97 -13.89 2.73 -1.93
C ALA A 97 -14.22 2.05 -0.60
N GLU A 98 -14.03 0.74 -0.53
CA GLU A 98 -13.93 0.04 0.75
C GLU A 98 -12.54 0.26 1.36
N ILE A 99 -12.47 0.88 2.53
CA ILE A 99 -11.21 1.36 3.11
C ILE A 99 -10.62 0.35 4.09
N PHE A 100 -9.35 0.03 3.91
CA PHE A 100 -8.52 -0.74 4.83
C PHE A 100 -7.34 0.12 5.28
N ILE A 101 -7.12 0.21 6.59
CA ILE A 101 -6.00 0.94 7.18
C ILE A 101 -5.22 -0.02 8.07
N ALA A 102 -4.02 -0.37 7.63
CA ALA A 102 -3.07 -1.20 8.37
C ALA A 102 -2.30 -0.33 9.37
N VAL A 103 -2.30 -0.69 10.64
CA VAL A 103 -1.41 -0.12 11.66
C VAL A 103 -0.18 -1.00 11.76
N ALA A 104 0.97 -0.46 11.31
CA ALA A 104 2.25 -1.13 11.28
C ALA A 104 2.94 -1.16 12.66
N ASP A 105 2.26 -1.76 13.64
CA ASP A 105 2.73 -1.86 15.02
C ASP A 105 3.90 -2.85 15.19
N ILE A 106 3.98 -3.89 14.36
CA ILE A 106 5.12 -4.82 14.31
C ILE A 106 6.39 -4.09 13.85
N GLU A 107 6.28 -3.27 12.80
CA GLU A 107 7.42 -2.50 12.29
C GLU A 107 7.86 -1.42 13.29
N ALA A 108 6.90 -0.72 13.90
CA ALA A 108 7.19 0.26 14.96
C ALA A 108 7.91 -0.39 16.15
N PHE A 109 7.49 -1.60 16.55
CA PHE A 109 8.16 -2.38 17.59
C PHE A 109 9.61 -2.72 17.21
N ALA A 110 9.83 -3.13 15.95
CA ALA A 110 11.14 -3.56 15.47
C ALA A 110 12.14 -2.41 15.22
N THR A 111 11.66 -1.22 14.86
CA THR A 111 12.51 -0.12 14.37
C THR A 111 12.55 1.10 15.29
N ARG A 112 11.52 1.32 16.10
CA ARG A 112 11.40 2.51 16.98
C ARG A 112 11.52 2.20 18.46
N GLY A 113 11.61 0.92 18.83
CA GLY A 113 11.74 0.49 20.23
C GLY A 113 10.48 0.68 21.06
N TYR A 114 9.33 0.96 20.43
CA TYR A 114 8.04 0.97 21.11
C TYR A 114 7.61 -0.44 21.47
N THR A 115 6.98 -0.63 22.62
CA THR A 115 6.20 -1.85 22.88
C THR A 115 4.95 -1.87 22.00
N LEU A 116 4.38 -3.06 21.74
CA LEU A 116 3.12 -3.17 20.99
C LEU A 116 1.98 -2.38 21.64
N LYS A 117 1.98 -2.28 22.98
CA LYS A 117 0.99 -1.50 23.74
C LYS A 117 1.15 -0.01 23.51
N GLU A 118 2.39 0.49 23.47
CA GLU A 118 2.68 1.90 23.17
C GLU A 118 2.35 2.23 21.71
N ALA A 119 2.72 1.38 20.77
CA ALA A 119 2.36 1.54 19.36
C ALA A 119 0.82 1.54 19.17
N GLU A 120 0.11 0.67 19.88
CA GLU A 120 -1.35 0.63 19.86
C GLU A 120 -1.97 1.92 20.42
N LYS A 121 -1.47 2.39 21.57
CA LYS A 121 -1.93 3.63 22.20
C LYS A 121 -1.72 4.81 21.25
N LEU A 122 -0.51 4.93 20.69
CA LEU A 122 -0.15 6.01 19.78
C LEU A 122 -0.99 5.99 18.51
N ALA A 123 -1.21 4.82 17.91
CA ALA A 123 -2.08 4.68 16.74
C ALA A 123 -3.50 5.18 17.03
N LYS A 124 -4.08 4.85 18.18
CA LYS A 124 -5.44 5.25 18.55
C LYS A 124 -5.55 6.75 18.86
N GLU A 125 -4.70 7.22 19.76
CA GLU A 125 -4.79 8.56 20.33
C GLU A 125 -4.27 9.64 19.36
N GLU A 126 -3.26 9.34 18.56
CA GLU A 126 -2.63 10.33 17.68
C GLU A 126 -3.01 10.18 16.22
N TYR A 127 -3.11 8.96 15.68
CA TYR A 127 -3.37 8.79 14.24
C TYR A 127 -4.86 8.67 13.97
N ILE A 128 -5.52 7.66 14.53
CA ILE A 128 -6.93 7.35 14.26
C ILE A 128 -7.83 8.51 14.71
N ALA A 129 -7.59 9.07 15.90
CA ALA A 129 -8.34 10.24 16.37
C ALA A 129 -8.23 11.44 15.40
N ASN A 130 -7.02 11.73 14.91
CA ASN A 130 -6.80 12.79 13.93
C ASN A 130 -7.37 12.45 12.54
N TYR A 131 -7.38 11.18 12.14
CA TYR A 131 -8.00 10.77 10.88
C TYR A 131 -9.51 10.99 10.91
N ILE A 132 -10.16 10.65 12.03
CA ILE A 132 -11.58 10.90 12.24
C ILE A 132 -11.87 12.40 12.24
N SER A 133 -11.03 13.22 12.90
CA SER A 133 -11.21 14.67 12.92
C SER A 133 -11.04 15.32 11.53
N LEU A 134 -10.24 14.72 10.65
CA LEU A 134 -10.09 15.12 9.25
C LEU A 134 -11.25 14.67 8.35
N GLY A 135 -12.14 13.80 8.84
CA GLY A 135 -13.35 13.36 8.14
C GLY A 135 -13.35 11.90 7.70
N LEU A 136 -12.41 11.06 8.17
CA LEU A 136 -12.48 9.62 7.99
C LEU A 136 -13.72 9.07 8.71
N LYS A 137 -14.55 8.30 8.01
CA LYS A 137 -15.71 7.64 8.59
C LYS A 137 -15.33 6.25 9.12
N PRO A 138 -15.25 6.04 10.44
CA PRO A 138 -14.78 4.78 11.02
C PRO A 138 -15.73 3.61 10.71
N ASP A 139 -17.04 3.86 10.69
CA ASP A 139 -18.08 2.84 10.44
C ASP A 139 -18.03 2.24 9.03
N SER A 140 -17.35 2.91 8.10
CA SER A 140 -17.16 2.48 6.71
C SER A 140 -15.68 2.25 6.38
N CYS A 141 -14.88 1.81 7.35
CA CYS A 141 -13.50 1.39 7.14
C CYS A 141 -13.09 0.27 8.10
N GLN A 142 -12.10 -0.52 7.68
CA GLN A 142 -11.48 -1.55 8.51
C GLN A 142 -10.09 -1.10 8.92
N ILE A 143 -9.96 -0.65 10.17
CA ILE A 143 -8.66 -0.30 10.76
C ILE A 143 -8.18 -1.51 11.58
N TYR A 144 -6.94 -1.94 11.37
CA TYR A 144 -6.43 -3.12 12.05
C TYR A 144 -4.95 -3.02 12.42
N PHE A 145 -4.58 -3.73 13.48
CA PHE A 145 -3.19 -3.84 13.95
C PHE A 145 -2.56 -5.09 13.35
N GLN A 146 -1.39 -4.98 12.73
CA GLN A 146 -0.68 -6.12 12.14
C GLN A 146 -0.44 -7.23 13.19
N SER A 147 -0.07 -6.86 14.42
CA SER A 147 0.14 -7.82 15.51
C SER A 147 -1.11 -8.66 15.84
N LYS A 148 -2.31 -8.10 15.59
CA LYS A 148 -3.62 -8.71 15.90
C LYS A 148 -4.34 -9.27 14.68
N ARG A 149 -3.74 -9.21 13.48
CA ARG A 149 -4.34 -9.71 12.25
C ARG A 149 -3.64 -11.01 11.84
N GLU A 150 -4.27 -12.14 12.18
CA GLU A 150 -3.69 -13.47 11.94
C GLU A 150 -3.47 -13.74 10.45
N GLU A 151 -4.43 -13.40 9.59
CA GLU A 151 -4.33 -13.67 8.15
C GLU A 151 -3.15 -12.95 7.51
N VAL A 152 -2.82 -11.75 7.98
CA VAL A 152 -1.65 -11.00 7.51
C VAL A 152 -0.36 -11.71 7.91
N LYS A 153 -0.26 -12.18 9.16
CA LYS A 153 0.92 -12.90 9.66
C LYS A 153 1.07 -14.26 8.98
N ASP A 154 -0.02 -14.99 8.77
CA ASP A 154 -0.03 -16.28 8.09
C ASP A 154 0.39 -16.15 6.63
N LEU A 155 -0.13 -15.13 5.93
CA LEU A 155 0.32 -14.78 4.58
C LEU A 155 1.80 -14.45 4.57
N ALA A 156 2.28 -13.60 5.49
CA ALA A 156 3.70 -13.25 5.57
C ALA A 156 4.60 -14.48 5.76
N CYS A 157 4.22 -15.40 6.64
CA CYS A 157 4.92 -16.67 6.85
C CYS A 157 4.95 -17.53 5.58
N LEU A 158 3.80 -17.67 4.89
CA LEU A 158 3.72 -18.40 3.63
C LEU A 158 4.62 -17.78 2.56
N LEU A 159 4.53 -16.46 2.40
CA LEU A 159 5.26 -15.66 1.42
C LEU A 159 6.78 -15.75 1.63
N GLY A 160 7.22 -15.69 2.89
CA GLY A 160 8.63 -15.78 3.29
C GLY A 160 9.36 -17.03 2.77
N LYS A 161 8.64 -18.13 2.49
CA LYS A 161 9.22 -19.35 1.87
C LYS A 161 9.92 -19.10 0.52
N LYS A 162 9.53 -18.05 -0.20
CA LYS A 162 10.09 -17.71 -1.53
C LYS A 162 11.04 -16.52 -1.51
N VAL A 163 11.36 -16.00 -0.33
CA VAL A 163 12.29 -14.89 -0.15
C VAL A 163 13.56 -15.38 0.50
N ASN A 164 14.70 -14.96 -0.05
CA ASN A 164 16.01 -15.26 0.54
C ASN A 164 16.68 -14.01 1.10
N TRP A 165 17.68 -14.22 1.96
CA TRP A 165 18.43 -13.15 2.61
C TRP A 165 19.06 -12.18 1.60
N SER A 166 19.68 -12.69 0.54
CA SER A 166 20.34 -11.89 -0.50
C SER A 166 19.38 -10.90 -1.17
N GLN A 167 18.12 -11.30 -1.41
CA GLN A 167 17.08 -10.41 -1.94
C GLN A 167 16.74 -9.30 -0.95
N MET A 168 16.64 -9.63 0.35
CA MET A 168 16.33 -8.65 1.40
C MET A 168 17.47 -7.63 1.56
N VAL A 169 18.73 -8.08 1.55
CA VAL A 169 19.90 -7.19 1.56
C VAL A 169 19.92 -6.29 0.32
N ALA A 170 19.73 -6.84 -0.87
CA ALA A 170 19.77 -6.07 -2.11
C ALA A 170 18.63 -5.05 -2.22
N THR A 171 17.48 -5.32 -1.61
CA THR A 171 16.29 -4.46 -1.69
C THR A 171 16.25 -3.40 -0.59
N TYR A 172 16.66 -3.76 0.63
CA TYR A 172 16.48 -2.94 1.84
C TYR A 172 17.79 -2.55 2.53
N GLY A 173 18.94 -2.97 2.03
CA GLY A 173 20.24 -2.68 2.65
C GLY A 173 20.43 -3.31 4.02
N PHE A 174 19.67 -4.36 4.35
CA PHE A 174 19.79 -5.03 5.65
C PHE A 174 21.18 -5.63 5.86
N SER A 175 21.61 -5.63 7.12
CA SER A 175 22.92 -6.12 7.53
C SER A 175 22.77 -7.16 8.64
N SER A 176 23.89 -7.76 9.05
CA SER A 176 23.91 -8.72 10.15
C SER A 176 23.48 -8.14 11.50
N SER A 177 23.48 -6.81 11.66
CA SER A 177 22.97 -6.14 12.87
C SER A 177 21.46 -5.86 12.83
N THR A 178 20.81 -6.04 11.68
CA THR A 178 19.36 -5.85 11.56
C THR A 178 18.62 -6.97 12.27
N ASN A 179 17.67 -6.62 13.15
CA ASN A 179 16.90 -7.61 13.90
C ASN A 179 15.91 -8.37 13.00
N MET A 180 15.57 -9.61 13.38
CA MET A 180 14.74 -10.50 12.56
C MET A 180 13.32 -9.98 12.32
N ILE A 181 12.74 -9.20 13.24
CA ILE A 181 11.40 -8.64 13.08
C ILE A 181 11.41 -7.50 12.05
N HIS A 182 12.46 -6.68 12.05
CA HIS A 182 12.65 -5.66 11.02
C HIS A 182 12.83 -6.32 9.64
N ILE A 183 13.60 -7.40 9.56
CA ILE A 183 13.74 -8.19 8.33
C ILE A 183 12.41 -8.81 7.89
N PHE A 184 11.55 -9.21 8.83
CA PHE A 184 10.24 -9.80 8.53
C PHE A 184 9.17 -8.78 8.15
N SER A 185 9.33 -7.49 8.50
CA SER A 185 8.32 -6.44 8.31
C SER A 185 7.89 -6.24 6.86
N PRO A 186 8.78 -6.28 5.84
CA PRO A 186 8.35 -6.24 4.44
C PRO A 186 7.45 -7.41 4.00
N LEU A 187 7.58 -8.59 4.63
CA LEU A 187 6.70 -9.73 4.37
C LEU A 187 5.31 -9.51 4.99
N ILE A 188 5.25 -8.91 6.17
CA ILE A 188 3.99 -8.48 6.80
C ILE A 188 3.26 -7.48 5.90
N GLN A 189 3.94 -6.47 5.38
CA GLN A 189 3.35 -5.49 4.45
C GLN A 189 2.88 -6.13 3.14
N THR A 190 3.58 -7.16 2.65
CA THR A 190 3.10 -7.96 1.51
C THR A 190 1.82 -8.72 1.89
N GLY A 191 1.76 -9.27 3.11
CA GLY A 191 0.55 -9.86 3.68
C GLY A 191 -0.61 -8.86 3.72
N ASP A 192 -0.36 -7.60 4.09
CA ASP A 192 -1.38 -6.54 4.05
C ASP A 192 -1.96 -6.35 2.65
N ILE A 193 -1.14 -6.30 1.61
CA ILE A 193 -1.61 -6.12 0.23
C ILE A 193 -2.50 -7.30 -0.24
N LEU A 194 -2.20 -8.52 0.21
CA LEU A 194 -2.92 -9.72 -0.19
C LEU A 194 -4.16 -10.01 0.65
N HIS A 195 -4.14 -9.70 1.95
CA HIS A 195 -5.23 -10.11 2.85
C HIS A 195 -6.58 -9.46 2.46
N VAL A 196 -6.58 -8.21 1.99
CA VAL A 196 -7.80 -7.48 1.57
C VAL A 196 -8.51 -8.13 0.38
N GLN A 197 -7.83 -9.03 -0.32
CA GLN A 197 -8.33 -9.74 -1.49
C GLN A 197 -8.84 -11.15 -1.16
N LEU A 198 -8.70 -11.60 0.10
CA LEU A 198 -9.30 -12.86 0.52
C LEU A 198 -10.83 -12.73 0.51
N GLU A 199 -11.54 -13.83 0.25
CA GLU A 199 -13.01 -13.88 0.19
C GLU A 199 -13.67 -13.28 1.43
N LYS A 200 -13.09 -13.52 2.62
CA LYS A 200 -13.53 -12.96 3.90
C LYS A 200 -13.59 -11.43 3.91
N TYR A 201 -12.74 -10.77 3.12
CA TYR A 201 -12.58 -9.32 3.06
C TYR A 201 -13.13 -8.74 1.74
N GLY A 202 -14.04 -9.45 1.08
CA GLY A 202 -14.71 -9.02 -0.16
C GLY A 202 -14.11 -9.58 -1.44
N GLY A 203 -13.15 -10.51 -1.32
CA GLY A 203 -12.59 -11.25 -2.45
C GLY A 203 -11.74 -10.42 -3.40
N VAL A 204 -11.36 -11.06 -4.50
CA VAL A 204 -10.50 -10.48 -5.53
C VAL A 204 -11.21 -9.34 -6.25
N ARG A 205 -10.75 -8.11 -6.01
CA ARG A 205 -11.26 -6.89 -6.63
C ARG A 205 -10.16 -5.85 -6.80
N PRO A 206 -10.35 -4.84 -7.67
CA PRO A 206 -9.44 -3.71 -7.77
C PRO A 206 -9.17 -3.05 -6.41
N THR A 207 -7.91 -2.93 -6.02
CA THR A 207 -7.44 -2.38 -4.74
C THR A 207 -6.45 -1.27 -5.04
N LEU A 208 -6.75 -0.05 -4.65
CA LEU A 208 -5.85 1.09 -4.74
C LEU A 208 -4.95 1.14 -3.50
N VAL A 209 -3.65 1.36 -3.69
CA VAL A 209 -2.69 1.51 -2.61
C VAL A 209 -1.92 2.83 -2.83
N PRO A 210 -2.37 3.94 -2.21
CA PRO A 210 -1.69 5.22 -2.30
C PRO A 210 -0.45 5.20 -1.42
N VAL A 211 0.73 5.43 -2.01
CA VAL A 211 2.01 5.38 -1.29
C VAL A 211 2.97 6.48 -1.75
N GLY A 212 3.98 6.75 -0.93
CA GLY A 212 5.15 7.51 -1.35
C GLY A 212 6.04 6.68 -2.28
N VAL A 213 6.94 7.35 -3.01
CA VAL A 213 7.91 6.68 -3.91
C VAL A 213 8.90 5.79 -3.14
N ASP A 214 9.17 6.16 -1.89
CA ASP A 214 9.98 5.44 -0.92
C ASP A 214 9.44 4.04 -0.61
N GLN A 215 8.15 3.79 -0.83
CA GLN A 215 7.52 2.49 -0.60
C GLN A 215 7.59 1.56 -1.82
N ASP A 216 8.12 2.00 -2.96
CA ASP A 216 8.22 1.15 -4.16
C ASP A 216 8.97 -0.17 -3.96
N PRO A 217 10.04 -0.26 -3.14
CA PRO A 217 10.70 -1.52 -2.84
C PRO A 217 9.74 -2.59 -2.28
N HIS A 218 8.81 -2.21 -1.40
CA HIS A 218 7.79 -3.12 -0.85
C HIS A 218 6.83 -3.62 -1.93
N LEU A 219 6.44 -2.74 -2.86
CA LEU A 219 5.54 -3.11 -3.96
C LEU A 219 6.21 -4.07 -4.95
N ARG A 220 7.49 -3.86 -5.26
CA ARG A 220 8.27 -4.76 -6.12
C ARG A 220 8.45 -6.12 -5.46
N LEU A 221 8.85 -6.12 -4.19
CA LEU A 221 9.00 -7.35 -3.42
C LEU A 221 7.69 -8.14 -3.43
N CYS A 222 6.57 -7.48 -3.12
CA CYS A 222 5.24 -8.08 -3.17
C CYS A 222 4.97 -8.74 -4.53
N ARG A 223 5.24 -8.02 -5.63
CA ARG A 223 5.06 -8.54 -6.99
C ARG A 223 5.87 -9.80 -7.26
N ASP A 224 7.16 -9.75 -6.93
CA ASP A 224 8.11 -10.82 -7.22
C ASP A 224 7.79 -12.07 -6.40
N ILE A 225 7.41 -11.91 -5.13
CA ILE A 225 7.02 -13.04 -4.26
C ILE A 225 5.75 -13.71 -4.76
N VAL A 226 4.72 -12.93 -5.10
CA VAL A 226 3.44 -13.47 -5.55
C VAL A 226 3.60 -14.20 -6.88
N GLN A 227 4.45 -13.68 -7.77
CA GLN A 227 4.83 -14.36 -9.01
C GLN A 227 5.57 -15.69 -8.70
N ALA A 228 6.51 -15.68 -7.75
CA ALA A 228 7.28 -16.86 -7.36
C ALA A 228 6.43 -17.96 -6.70
N HIS A 229 5.38 -17.57 -5.96
CA HIS A 229 4.40 -18.50 -5.38
C HIS A 229 3.34 -18.95 -6.38
N ARG A 230 3.29 -18.36 -7.58
CA ARG A 230 2.26 -18.66 -8.59
C ARG A 230 0.85 -18.48 -8.01
N LEU A 231 0.65 -17.45 -7.19
CA LEU A 231 -0.67 -17.11 -6.67
C LEU A 231 -1.49 -16.52 -7.82
N PHE A 232 -2.45 -17.30 -8.30
CA PHE A 232 -3.35 -16.90 -9.39
C PHE A 232 -4.75 -16.64 -8.85
N ASN A 233 -5.42 -15.66 -9.45
CA ASN A 233 -6.83 -15.43 -9.22
C ASN A 233 -7.65 -16.48 -9.99
N VAL A 234 -8.51 -17.20 -9.29
CA VAL A 234 -9.51 -18.08 -9.90
C VAL A 234 -10.83 -17.35 -9.91
N ILE A 235 -11.34 -17.03 -11.10
CA ILE A 235 -12.61 -16.32 -11.24
C ILE A 235 -13.64 -17.31 -11.78
N LEU A 236 -14.77 -17.44 -11.09
CA LEU A 236 -15.92 -18.16 -11.61
C LEU A 236 -16.57 -17.31 -12.70
N THR A 237 -16.55 -17.82 -13.94
CA THR A 237 -17.23 -17.14 -15.05
C THR A 237 -18.75 -17.18 -14.86
N ARG A 238 -19.47 -16.26 -15.52
CA ARG A 238 -20.95 -16.20 -15.48
C ARG A 238 -21.63 -17.52 -15.86
N GLU A 239 -20.93 -18.41 -16.57
CA GLU A 239 -21.40 -19.75 -16.98
C GLU A 239 -21.06 -20.87 -15.97
N ARG A 240 -20.64 -20.56 -14.74
CA ARG A 240 -20.15 -21.53 -13.74
C ARG A 240 -18.99 -22.41 -14.23
N ARG A 241 -18.25 -21.98 -15.26
CA ARG A 241 -16.98 -22.61 -15.66
C ARG A 241 -15.86 -22.01 -14.81
N ILE A 242 -15.00 -22.87 -14.28
CA ILE A 242 -13.78 -22.45 -13.58
C ILE A 242 -12.82 -21.86 -14.64
N GLY A 243 -12.68 -20.54 -14.65
CA GLY A 243 -11.67 -19.87 -15.44
C GLY A 243 -10.39 -19.73 -14.61
N ILE A 244 -9.32 -20.41 -15.00
CA ILE A 244 -7.98 -20.06 -14.54
C ILE A 244 -7.55 -18.86 -15.39
N MET A 245 -7.54 -17.65 -14.82
CA MET A 245 -7.11 -16.46 -15.54
C MET A 245 -5.58 -16.39 -15.60
N GLY A 246 -4.97 -17.38 -16.25
CA GLY A 246 -3.59 -17.34 -16.72
C GLY A 246 -3.58 -16.96 -18.19
N LEU A 247 -3.79 -15.69 -18.53
CA LEU A 247 -3.63 -15.25 -19.91
C LEU A 247 -2.14 -15.07 -20.22
N SER A 248 -1.65 -16.03 -21.01
CA SER A 248 -0.41 -16.03 -21.77
C SER A 248 0.00 -14.63 -22.28
N ILE A 249 1.30 -14.33 -22.11
CA ILE A 249 2.04 -13.07 -22.36
C ILE A 249 1.97 -12.09 -21.18
N THR A 250 3.03 -12.11 -20.35
CA THR A 250 3.26 -11.41 -19.06
C THR A 250 2.47 -11.96 -17.87
N CYS A 251 3.19 -12.30 -16.80
CA CYS A 251 2.68 -12.99 -15.61
C CYS A 251 1.64 -12.13 -14.86
N HIS A 252 0.37 -12.55 -14.79
CA HIS A 252 -0.71 -11.84 -14.09
C HIS A 252 -1.15 -12.63 -12.85
N SER A 253 -0.76 -12.17 -11.66
CA SER A 253 -0.94 -12.82 -10.35
C SER A 253 -1.91 -12.03 -9.44
N PHE A 254 -2.06 -12.38 -8.15
CA PHE A 254 -2.86 -11.63 -7.14
C PHE A 254 -2.58 -10.10 -7.09
N LEU A 255 -1.43 -9.61 -7.57
CA LEU A 255 -1.19 -8.16 -7.74
C LEU A 255 -1.86 -7.55 -8.97
N SER A 256 -2.40 -8.36 -9.88
CA SER A 256 -3.18 -7.88 -11.02
C SER A 256 -4.45 -7.15 -10.61
N THR A 257 -4.78 -7.17 -9.31
CA THR A 257 -5.87 -6.44 -8.68
C THR A 257 -5.39 -5.28 -7.81
N SER A 258 -4.09 -5.15 -7.50
CA SER A 258 -3.56 -4.03 -6.71
C SER A 258 -2.92 -2.98 -7.61
N TYR A 259 -3.40 -1.75 -7.52
CA TYR A 259 -2.97 -0.60 -8.31
C TYR A 259 -2.41 0.46 -7.39
N PHE A 260 -1.39 1.16 -7.84
CA PHE A 260 -0.62 2.05 -6.99
C PHE A 260 -0.70 3.47 -7.51
N THR A 261 -0.85 4.44 -6.61
CA THR A 261 -0.66 5.86 -6.90
C THR A 261 0.50 6.36 -6.06
N PHE A 262 1.35 7.20 -6.66
CA PHE A 262 2.54 7.74 -6.04
C PHE A 262 2.35 9.22 -5.72
N THR A 263 2.45 9.53 -4.43
CA THR A 263 2.24 10.88 -3.89
C THR A 263 3.58 11.53 -3.57
N LYS A 264 3.75 12.79 -3.96
CA LYS A 264 4.95 13.57 -3.64
C LYS A 264 5.06 13.77 -2.12
N CYS A 265 6.24 13.53 -1.57
CA CYS A 265 6.56 13.96 -0.21
C CYS A 265 6.78 15.48 -0.22
N LEU A 266 5.87 16.24 0.41
CA LEU A 266 5.95 17.71 0.49
C LEU A 266 6.64 18.20 1.77
N CYS A 267 7.13 17.30 2.63
CA CYS A 267 7.78 17.64 3.89
C CYS A 267 9.15 16.94 3.97
N PRO A 268 10.25 17.65 4.25
CA PRO A 268 11.51 17.00 4.59
C PRO A 268 11.37 16.35 5.97
N SER A 269 11.66 15.04 6.08
CA SER A 269 11.63 14.29 7.33
C SER A 269 12.82 14.58 8.25
N SER A 270 13.64 15.58 7.93
CA SER A 270 14.77 16.06 8.74
C SER A 270 14.42 17.21 9.68
N SER A 271 13.13 17.44 9.94
CA SER A 271 12.66 18.58 10.75
C SER A 271 11.59 18.21 11.77
N PHE A 272 11.64 17.00 12.33
CA PHE A 272 10.92 16.60 13.54
C PHE A 272 11.66 15.50 14.28
#